data_AF-A0A7J5F481-F1
#
_entry.id   AF-A0A7J5F481-F1
#
_cell.length_a   1.000
_cell.length_b   1.000
_cell.length_c   1.000
_cell.angle_alpha   90.00
_cell.angle_beta   90.00
_cell.angle_gamma   90.00
#
_symmetry.space_group_name_H-M   'P 1'
#
loop_
_entity.id
_entity.type
_entity.pdbx_description
1 polymer ?
#
loop_
_entity_poly.entity_id
_entity_poly.type
_entity_poly.pdbx_seq_one_letter_code
_entity_poly.pdbx_strand_id
1 'polypeptide(L)' 'METTALNAVVDAVDIETYLLCSDAKQGHALALQIGREMNLGEVDVMFEEFDGYGVRLRLRKYVHRPAQRYRWLEQEAP' A
#
# COMPACT_ATOMS: atom_id res chain seq x y z
N MET A 1 17.98 1.74 19.42
CA MET A 1 17.80 1.79 17.95
C MET A 1 17.40 3.21 17.59
N GLU A 2 17.97 3.79 16.54
CA GLU A 2 17.49 5.06 16.00
C GLU A 2 16.09 4.85 15.43
N THR A 3 15.11 5.65 15.86
CA THR A 3 13.72 5.52 15.42
C THR A 3 13.60 5.99 13.99
N THR A 4 13.20 5.10 13.07
CA THR A 4 12.83 5.47 11.70
C THR A 4 11.31 5.57 11.60
N ALA A 5 10.81 6.44 10.71
CA ALA A 5 9.37 6.60 10.49
C ALA A 5 8.69 5.27 10.11
N LEU A 6 9.37 4.43 9.30
CA LEU A 6 8.86 3.12 8.92
C LEU A 6 8.69 2.17 10.12
N ASN A 7 9.62 2.18 11.08
CA ASN A 7 9.52 1.35 12.29
C ASN A 7 8.42 1.84 13.26
N ALA A 8 7.91 3.06 13.07
CA ALA A 8 6.79 3.61 13.84
C ALA A 8 5.43 3.33 13.17
N VAL A 9 5.40 2.73 11.98
CA VAL A 9 4.15 2.30 11.33
C VAL A 9 3.60 1.07 12.05
N VAL A 10 2.35 1.13 12.50
CA VAL A 10 1.73 0.05 13.28
C VAL A 10 1.21 -1.09 12.41
N ASP A 11 0.65 -0.78 11.24
CA ASP A 11 -0.01 -1.77 10.39
C ASP A 11 0.38 -1.60 8.93
N ALA A 12 -0.03 -0.48 8.32
CA ALA A 12 0.09 -0.26 6.88
C ALA A 12 0.34 1.21 6.52
N VAL A 13 0.72 1.43 5.26
CA VAL A 13 0.82 2.73 4.61
C VAL A 13 -0.19 2.80 3.47
N ASP A 14 -0.94 3.89 3.40
CA ASP A 14 -1.85 4.17 2.30
C ASP A 14 -1.19 5.12 1.29
N ILE A 15 -1.42 4.86 0.00
CA ILE A 15 -0.98 5.71 -1.10
C ILE A 15 -2.21 6.08 -1.91
N GLU A 16 -2.48 7.38 -2.00
CA GLU A 16 -3.54 7.93 -2.81
C GLU A 16 -2.97 8.62 -4.04
N THR A 17 -3.49 8.28 -5.21
CA THR A 17 -3.05 8.85 -6.48
C THR A 17 -4.16 8.79 -7.53
N TYR A 18 -3.88 9.31 -8.72
CA TYR A 18 -4.77 9.27 -9.86
C TYR A 18 -4.02 8.74 -11.09
N LEU A 19 -4.59 7.74 -11.77
CA LEU A 19 -3.99 7.14 -12.96
C LEU A 19 -4.86 7.39 -14.18
N LEU A 20 -4.25 7.90 -15.26
CA LEU A 20 -4.91 7.99 -16.55
C LEU A 20 -5.20 6.60 -17.08
N CYS A 21 -6.44 6.37 -17.50
CA CYS A 21 -6.88 5.13 -18.11
C CYS A 21 -8.13 5.36 -18.96
N SER A 22 -8.35 4.49 -19.94
CA SER A 22 -9.47 4.55 -20.87
C SER A 22 -10.76 3.98 -20.28
N ASP A 23 -10.64 3.11 -19.27
CA ASP A 23 -11.78 2.51 -18.57
C ASP A 23 -11.39 2.03 -17.16
N ALA A 24 -12.39 1.74 -16.33
CA ALA A 24 -12.21 1.27 -14.96
C ALA A 24 -11.43 -0.04 -14.86
N LYS A 25 -11.55 -0.95 -15.83
CA LYS A 25 -10.85 -2.24 -15.82
C LYS A 25 -9.35 -2.04 -16.03
N GLN A 26 -8.96 -1.16 -16.96
CA GLN A 26 -7.57 -0.76 -17.15
C GLN A 26 -7.05 -0.04 -15.90
N GLY A 27 -7.84 0.87 -15.34
CA GLY A 27 -7.51 1.58 -14.09
C GLY A 27 -7.18 0.62 -12.95
N HIS A 28 -8.03 -0.38 -12.72
CA HIS A 28 -7.80 -1.41 -11.70
C HIS A 28 -6.52 -2.22 -11.96
N ALA A 29 -6.28 -2.63 -13.21
CA ALA A 29 -5.06 -3.37 -13.56
C ALA A 29 -3.80 -2.54 -13.30
N LEU A 30 -3.83 -1.23 -13.64
CA LEU A 30 -2.75 -0.30 -13.36
C LEU A 30 -2.55 -0.08 -11.86
N ALA A 31 -3.62 -0.03 -11.08
CA ALA A 31 -3.57 0.11 -9.62
C ALA A 31 -2.81 -1.04 -8.95
N LEU A 32 -2.93 -2.28 -9.44
CA LEU A 32 -2.15 -3.42 -8.97
C LEU A 32 -0.70 -3.42 -9.51
N GLN A 33 -0.50 -2.90 -10.72
CA GLN A 33 0.80 -2.83 -11.37
C GLN A 33 1.74 -1.81 -10.70
N ILE A 34 1.23 -0.63 -10.36
CA ILE A 34 2.03 0.45 -9.77
C ILE A 34 2.65 0.06 -8.42
N GLY A 35 1.97 -0.78 -7.63
CA GLY A 35 2.55 -1.32 -6.38
C GLY A 35 3.87 -2.06 -6.61
N ARG A 36 3.96 -2.85 -7.69
CA ARG A 36 5.19 -3.54 -8.08
C ARG A 36 6.24 -2.57 -8.62
N GLU A 37 5.85 -1.64 -9.47
CA GLU A 37 6.76 -0.67 -10.10
C GLU A 37 7.39 0.30 -9.08
N MET A 38 6.66 0.64 -8.02
CA MET A 38 7.15 1.47 -6.91
C MET A 38 7.95 0.69 -5.86
N ASN A 39 8.23 -0.60 -6.09
CA ASN A 39 8.90 -1.48 -5.13
C ASN A 39 8.16 -1.60 -3.78
N LEU A 40 6.83 -1.45 -3.80
CA LEU A 40 5.97 -1.70 -2.64
C LEU A 40 5.56 -3.17 -2.59
N GLY A 41 5.66 -3.90 -3.71
CA GLY A 41 5.25 -5.30 -3.82
C GLY A 41 3.74 -5.43 -3.94
N GLU A 42 3.16 -6.45 -3.29
CA GLU A 42 1.70 -6.59 -3.23
C GLU A 42 1.08 -5.48 -2.39
N VAL A 43 0.03 -4.87 -2.96
CA VAL A 43 -0.80 -3.81 -2.39
C VAL A 43 -2.26 -4.16 -2.60
N ASP A 44 -3.13 -3.69 -1.71
CA ASP A 44 -4.58 -3.89 -1.78
C ASP A 44 -5.26 -2.60 -2.23
N VAL A 45 -6.29 -2.71 -3.08
CA VAL A 45 -7.10 -1.55 -3.52
C VAL A 45 -8.17 -1.30 -2.46
N MET A 46 -8.05 -0.18 -1.73
CA MET A 46 -8.99 0.21 -0.68
C MET A 46 -10.11 1.12 -1.20
N PHE A 47 -9.83 1.84 -2.29
CA PHE A 47 -10.77 2.73 -2.97
C PHE A 47 -10.36 2.84 -4.44
N GLU A 48 -11.35 2.83 -5.33
CA GLU A 48 -11.18 3.19 -6.73
C GLU A 48 -12.44 3.88 -7.26
N GLU A 49 -12.28 4.93 -8.04
CA GLU A 49 -13.36 5.65 -8.70
C GLU A 49 -12.90 6.12 -10.08
N PHE A 50 -13.56 5.63 -11.13
CA PHE A 50 -13.32 6.04 -12.51
C PHE A 50 -14.26 7.18 -12.90
N ASP A 51 -13.72 8.27 -13.43
CA ASP A 51 -14.47 9.50 -13.74
C ASP A 51 -14.64 9.78 -15.24
N GLY A 52 -14.14 8.90 -16.11
CA GLY A 52 -14.15 9.05 -17.56
C GLY A 52 -12.78 9.39 -18.18
N TYR A 53 -11.84 9.93 -17.40
CA TYR A 53 -10.49 10.28 -17.86
C TYR A 53 -9.40 9.43 -17.21
N GLY A 54 -9.71 8.90 -16.03
CA GLY A 54 -8.80 8.11 -15.24
C GLY A 54 -9.48 7.59 -13.98
N VAL A 55 -8.66 7.01 -13.09
CA VAL A 55 -9.12 6.43 -11.84
C VAL A 55 -8.41 7.09 -10.66
N ARG A 56 -9.19 7.61 -9.71
CA ARG A 56 -8.70 7.97 -8.38
C ARG A 56 -8.63 6.71 -7.55
N LEU A 57 -7.50 6.46 -6.91
CA LEU A 57 -7.29 5.22 -6.17
C LEU A 57 -6.57 5.42 -4.85
N ARG A 58 -6.91 4.57 -3.87
CA ARG A 58 -6.17 4.41 -2.61
C ARG A 58 -5.69 2.97 -2.51
N LEU A 59 -4.37 2.81 -2.47
CA LEU A 59 -3.71 1.52 -2.28
C LEU A 59 -3.25 1.41 -0.83
N ARG A 60 -3.27 0.20 -0.28
CA ARG A 60 -2.72 -0.12 1.03
C ARG A 60 -1.56 -1.08 0.90
N LYS A 61 -0.42 -0.70 1.48
CA LYS A 61 0.71 -1.59 1.72
C LYS A 61 0.82 -1.94 3.19
N TYR A 62 0.58 -3.20 3.53
CA TYR A 62 0.85 -3.71 4.87
C TYR A 62 2.37 -3.75 5.13
N VAL A 63 2.79 -3.11 6.23
CA VAL A 63 4.16 -3.15 6.77
C VAL A 63 4.30 -4.36 7.70
N HIS A 64 3.23 -4.69 8.44
CA HIS A 64 3.17 -5.85 9.32
C HIS A 64 1.98 -6.75 8.97
N ARG A 65 2.23 -7.96 8.46
CA ARG A 65 1.15 -8.95 8.26
C ARG A 65 0.91 -9.74 9.56
N PRO A 66 -0.34 -10.11 9.90
CA PRO A 66 -0.60 -11.03 11.01
C PRO A 66 0.24 -12.31 10.85
N ALA A 67 0.92 -12.74 11.92
CA ALA A 67 1.94 -13.80 11.96
C ALA A 67 3.37 -13.45 11.49
N GLN A 68 3.66 -12.21 11.09
CA GLN A 68 5.04 -11.71 11.01
C GLN A 68 5.52 -11.21 12.37
N ARG A 69 6.81 -11.42 12.66
CA ARG A 69 7.48 -10.89 13.86
C ARG A 69 7.33 -9.36 13.89
N TYR A 70 6.61 -8.86 14.88
CA TYR A 70 6.53 -7.44 15.17
C TYR A 70 7.83 -7.00 15.87
N ARG A 71 8.61 -6.11 15.26
CA ARG A 71 9.91 -5.69 15.80
C ARG A 71 9.83 -4.99 17.16
N TRP A 72 8.69 -4.39 17.52
CA TRP A 72 8.50 -3.83 18.86
C TRP A 72 8.20 -4.89 19.92
N LEU A 73 7.73 -6.10 19.55
CA LEU A 73 7.58 -7.22 20.49
C LEU A 73 8.91 -7.92 20.81
N GLU A 74 9.96 -7.68 20.03
CA GLU A 74 11.29 -8.23 20.30
C GLU A 74 12.01 -7.51 21.46
N GLN A 75 11.43 -6.43 22.01
CA GLN A 75 12.02 -5.69 23.14
C GLN A 75 11.69 -6.28 24.52
N GLU A 76 10.83 -7.30 24.61
CA GLU A 76 10.40 -7.89 25.90
C GLU A 76 10.85 -9.34 26.12
N ALA A 77 11.68 -9.90 25.24
CA ALA A 77 12.25 -11.23 25.50
C ALA A 77 13.46 -11.11 26.46
N PRO A 78 13.42 -11.76 27.65
CA PRO A 78 14.54 -11.77 28.61
C PRO A 78 15.78 -12.51 28.09
#